data_AF-A0AAV3X6E5-F1
#
_entry.id   AF-A0AAV3X6E5-F1
#
_cell.length_a   1.000
_cell.length_b   1.000
_cell.length_c   1.000
_cell.angle_alpha   90.00
_cell.angle_beta   90.00
_cell.angle_gamma   90.00
#
_symmetry.space_group_name_H-M   'P 1'
#
loop_
_entity.id
_entity.type
_entity.pdbx_description
1 polymer ?
#
loop_
_entity_poly.entity_id
_entity_poly.type
_entity_poly.pdbx_seq_one_letter_code
_entity_poly.pdbx_strand_id
1 'polypeptide(L)'
;MPTTQTYRKAGKPMQNLTPQKDTAAWIIQVWASFILSFGSTAMGIAYLPVDGWVKGFMGMGLTFTVGSSLTLAKTIRDNHEASKITARIDEAKVEKLLSEHHPLK
;
A
#
# COMPACT_ATOMS: atom_id res chain seq x y z
N MET A 1 -45.69 32.39 -1.72
CA MET A 1 -45.54 31.17 -0.92
C MET A 1 -44.22 30.51 -1.33
N PRO A 2 -43.30 30.20 -0.40
CA PRO A 2 -41.99 29.66 -0.72
C PRO A 2 -42.08 28.13 -0.79
N THR A 3 -41.55 27.51 -1.85
CA THR A 3 -41.34 26.05 -1.88
C THR A 3 -39.84 25.78 -1.86
N THR A 4 -39.41 25.33 -0.70
CA THR A 4 -38.09 24.85 -0.34
C THR A 4 -37.64 23.69 -1.24
N GLN A 5 -36.72 23.95 -2.16
CA GLN A 5 -35.93 22.94 -2.88
C GLN A 5 -34.78 22.42 -2.00
N THR A 6 -35.12 21.98 -0.80
CA THR A 6 -34.18 21.29 0.09
C THR A 6 -34.21 19.79 -0.23
N TYR A 7 -33.03 19.17 -0.25
CA TYR A 7 -32.79 17.72 -0.25
C TYR A 7 -32.80 16.96 -1.60
N ARG A 8 -31.84 17.27 -2.49
CA ARG A 8 -31.27 16.25 -3.41
C ARG A 8 -29.75 16.20 -3.32
N LYS A 9 -29.23 15.91 -2.13
CA LYS A 9 -27.92 15.25 -2.00
C LYS A 9 -28.20 13.76 -1.92
N ALA A 10 -28.44 13.14 -3.07
CA ALA A 10 -28.36 11.69 -3.18
C ALA A 10 -27.01 11.29 -2.58
N GLY A 11 -27.04 10.42 -1.55
CA GLY A 11 -25.85 9.94 -0.88
C GLY A 11 -24.80 9.54 -1.92
N LYS A 12 -23.58 10.05 -1.76
CA LYS A 12 -22.46 9.62 -2.60
C LYS A 12 -22.45 8.09 -2.53
N PRO A 13 -22.58 7.37 -3.67
CA PRO A 13 -22.53 5.92 -3.62
C PRO A 13 -21.22 5.53 -2.96
N MET A 14 -21.27 4.59 -2.00
CA MET A 14 -20.08 4.03 -1.37
C MET A 14 -19.06 3.70 -2.47
N GLN A 15 -17.98 4.48 -2.54
CA GLN A 15 -16.95 4.26 -3.53
C GLN A 15 -16.32 2.90 -3.24
N ASN A 16 -16.68 1.91 -4.06
CA ASN A 16 -16.05 0.60 -4.05
C ASN A 16 -14.62 0.76 -4.56
N LEU A 17 -13.69 0.99 -3.64
CA LEU A 17 -12.26 0.84 -3.89
C LEU A 17 -11.95 -0.66 -4.00
N THR A 18 -12.31 -1.27 -5.12
CA THR A 18 -11.72 -2.56 -5.48
C THR A 18 -10.22 -2.38 -5.59
N PRO A 19 -9.40 -3.15 -4.84
CA PRO A 19 -7.95 -3.07 -4.96
C PRO A 19 -7.56 -3.30 -6.42
N GLN A 20 -6.94 -2.30 -7.06
CA GLN A 20 -6.41 -2.46 -8.40
C GLN A 20 -5.26 -3.46 -8.33
N LYS A 21 -5.43 -4.61 -8.98
CA LYS A 21 -4.39 -5.62 -9.12
C LYS A 21 -3.54 -5.30 -10.34
N ASP A 22 -2.23 -5.36 -10.17
CA ASP A 22 -1.30 -5.23 -11.28
C ASP A 22 -1.43 -6.43 -12.25
N THR A 23 -1.11 -6.20 -13.53
CA THR A 23 -1.11 -7.26 -14.55
C THR A 23 -0.04 -8.31 -14.25
N ALA A 24 -0.30 -9.57 -14.57
CA ALA A 24 0.67 -10.67 -14.39
C ALA A 24 2.04 -10.39 -15.04
N ALA A 25 2.06 -9.77 -16.22
CA ALA A 25 3.29 -9.37 -16.90
C ALA A 25 4.13 -8.37 -16.07
N TRP A 26 3.48 -7.38 -15.45
CA TRP A 26 4.16 -6.42 -14.59
C TRP A 26 4.72 -7.07 -13.33
N ILE A 27 3.95 -7.96 -12.71
CA ILE A 27 4.39 -8.72 -11.54
C ILE A 27 5.67 -9.51 -11.87
N ILE A 28 5.68 -10.21 -13.00
CA ILE A 28 6.85 -10.98 -13.46
C ILE A 28 8.05 -10.06 -13.68
N GLN A 29 7.86 -8.90 -14.33
CA GLN A 29 8.93 -7.94 -14.59
C GLN A 29 9.56 -7.42 -13.28
N VAL A 30 8.75 -7.08 -12.29
CA VAL A 30 9.23 -6.60 -10.98
C VAL A 30 10.08 -7.68 -10.31
N TRP A 31 9.62 -8.94 -10.29
CA TRP A 31 10.38 -10.05 -9.72
C TRP A 31 11.68 -10.32 -10.49
N ALA A 32 11.64 -10.33 -11.82
CA ALA A 32 12.83 -10.51 -12.65
C ALA A 32 13.87 -9.42 -12.40
N SER A 33 13.44 -8.16 -12.32
CA SER A 33 14.32 -7.01 -12.06
C SER A 33 14.96 -7.07 -10.68
N PHE A 34 14.18 -7.47 -9.67
CA PHE A 34 14.68 -7.64 -8.30
C PHE A 34 15.74 -8.74 -8.22
N ILE A 35 15.44 -9.92 -8.78
CA ILE A 35 16.37 -11.07 -8.78
C ILE A 35 17.65 -10.72 -9.54
N LEU A 36 17.53 -10.06 -10.69
CA LEU A 36 18.68 -9.65 -11.49
C LEU A 36 19.56 -8.65 -10.74
N SER A 37 18.96 -7.63 -10.13
CA SER A 37 19.70 -6.60 -9.37
C SER A 37 20.38 -7.17 -8.13
N PHE A 38 19.64 -7.90 -7.30
CA PHE A 38 20.17 -8.52 -6.08
C PHE A 38 21.24 -9.56 -6.42
N GLY A 39 20.97 -10.42 -7.40
CA GLY A 39 21.90 -11.46 -7.86
C GLY A 39 23.17 -10.88 -8.48
N SER A 40 23.06 -9.85 -9.33
CA SER A 40 24.22 -9.17 -9.91
C SER A 40 25.09 -8.53 -8.83
N THR A 41 24.49 -7.91 -7.81
CA THR A 41 25.24 -7.29 -6.72
C THR A 41 25.93 -8.35 -5.86
N ALA A 42 25.21 -9.42 -5.49
CA ALA A 42 25.78 -10.53 -4.73
C ALA A 42 26.92 -11.23 -5.49
N MET A 43 26.77 -11.40 -6.81
CA MET A 43 27.81 -11.94 -7.69
C MET A 43 29.04 -11.01 -7.71
N GLY A 44 28.84 -9.69 -7.80
CA GLY A 44 29.92 -8.71 -7.71
C GLY A 44 30.71 -8.79 -6.40
N ILE A 45 30.00 -8.98 -5.28
CA ILE A 45 30.64 -9.18 -3.97
C ILE A 45 31.45 -10.50 -3.94
N ALA A 46 30.92 -11.57 -4.54
CA ALA A 46 31.60 -12.86 -4.58
C ALA A 46 32.93 -12.81 -5.35
N TYR A 47 32.95 -12.15 -6.51
CA TYR A 47 34.14 -12.03 -7.37
C TYR A 47 35.13 -10.93 -6.96
N LEU A 48 34.82 -10.12 -5.94
CA LEU A 48 35.72 -9.09 -5.45
C LEU A 48 37.03 -9.71 -4.91
N PRO A 49 38.23 -9.23 -5.30
CA PRO A 49 39.50 -9.76 -4.80
C PRO A 49 39.87 -9.15 -3.43
N VAL A 50 39.05 -9.42 -2.41
CA VAL A 50 39.22 -8.93 -1.03
C VAL A 50 39.04 -10.06 -0.02
N ASP A 51 39.43 -9.80 1.23
CA ASP A 51 39.29 -10.74 2.34
C ASP A 51 37.83 -11.12 2.61
N GLY A 52 37.63 -12.36 3.08
CA GLY A 52 36.30 -12.90 3.38
C GLY A 52 35.51 -12.08 4.39
N TRP A 53 36.18 -11.42 5.33
CA TRP A 53 35.56 -10.52 6.31
C TRP A 53 34.88 -9.31 5.64
N VAL A 54 35.56 -8.68 4.68
CA VAL A 54 35.02 -7.54 3.94
C VAL A 54 33.82 -7.97 3.09
N LYS A 55 33.91 -9.13 2.43
CA LYS A 55 32.77 -9.72 1.71
C LYS A 55 31.57 -9.98 2.63
N GLY A 56 31.84 -10.49 3.83
CA GLY A 56 30.82 -10.72 4.86
C GLY A 56 30.14 -9.42 5.28
N PHE A 57 30.92 -8.36 5.56
CA PHE A 57 30.38 -7.04 5.88
C PHE A 57 29.48 -6.47 4.76
N MET A 58 29.94 -6.56 3.51
CA MET A 58 29.15 -6.13 2.35
C MET A 58 27.87 -6.95 2.17
N GLY A 59 27.95 -8.27 2.37
CA GLY A 59 26.79 -9.17 2.31
C GLY A 59 25.75 -8.88 3.40
N MET A 60 26.21 -8.63 4.64
CA MET A 60 25.32 -8.19 5.73
C MET A 60 24.64 -6.87 5.39
N GLY A 61 25.38 -5.88 4.88
CA GLY A 61 24.82 -4.59 4.44
C GLY A 61 23.78 -4.77 3.33
N LEU A 62 24.11 -5.52 2.28
CA LEU A 62 23.20 -5.80 1.17
C LEU A 62 21.88 -6.44 1.65
N THR A 63 21.98 -7.52 2.44
CA THR A 63 20.81 -8.25 2.94
C THR A 63 19.97 -7.40 3.89
N PHE A 64 20.61 -6.67 4.81
CA PHE A 64 19.91 -5.80 5.76
C PHE A 64 19.20 -4.65 5.06
N THR A 65 19.85 -3.96 4.11
CA THR A 65 19.24 -2.85 3.34
C THR A 65 18.06 -3.34 2.50
N VAL A 66 18.17 -4.50 1.84
CA VAL A 66 17.07 -5.07 1.06
C VAL A 66 15.90 -5.46 1.97
N GLY A 67 16.17 -6.18 3.07
CA GLY A 67 15.13 -6.59 4.02
C GLY A 67 14.39 -5.41 4.68
N SER A 68 15.13 -4.36 5.03
CA SER A 68 14.54 -3.13 5.59
C SER A 68 13.75 -2.34 4.55
N SER A 69 14.18 -2.30 3.29
CA SER A 69 13.42 -1.68 2.19
C SER A 69 12.08 -2.38 1.94
N LEU A 70 12.05 -3.72 1.98
CA LEU A 70 10.82 -4.50 1.84
C LEU A 70 9.87 -4.28 3.03
N THR A 71 10.42 -4.28 4.25
CA THR A 71 9.64 -3.97 5.47
C THR A 71 9.05 -2.56 5.39
N LEU A 72 9.85 -1.57 4.99
CA LEU A 72 9.40 -0.20 4.81
C LEU A 72 8.27 -0.09 3.78
N ALA A 73 8.44 -0.74 2.61
CA ALA A 73 7.41 -0.76 1.57
C ALA A 73 6.10 -1.40 2.06
N LYS A 74 6.21 -2.49 2.83
CA LYS A 74 5.05 -3.13 3.48
C LYS A 74 4.37 -2.17 4.47
N THR A 75 5.12 -1.54 5.37
CA THR A 75 4.56 -0.60 6.35
C THR A 75 3.84 0.56 5.68
N ILE A 76 4.39 1.13 4.60
CA ILE A 76 3.75 2.21 3.85
C ILE A 76 2.44 1.73 3.21
N ARG A 77 2.43 0.53 2.61
CA ARG A 77 1.22 -0.07 2.02
C ARG A 77 0.16 -0.36 3.06
N ASP A 78 0.54 -0.99 4.16
CA ASP A 78 -0.35 -1.35 5.26
C ASP A 78 -0.98 -0.08 5.87
N ASN A 79 -0.22 1.01 6.04
CA ASN A 79 -0.75 2.31 6.49
C ASN A 79 -1.74 2.92 5.50
N HIS A 80 -1.45 2.87 4.19
CA HIS A 80 -2.34 3.38 3.15
C HIS A 80 -3.67 2.61 3.10
N GLU A 81 -3.64 1.30 3.28
CA GLU A 81 -4.83 0.45 3.35
C GLU A 81 -5.64 0.74 4.63
N ALA A 82 -4.97 0.87 5.78
CA ALA A 82 -5.63 1.21 7.05
C ALA A 82 -6.35 2.55 6.98
N SER A 83 -5.72 3.60 6.44
CA SER A 83 -6.36 4.92 6.28
C SER A 83 -7.61 4.87 5.41
N LYS A 84 -7.58 4.09 4.32
CA LYS A 84 -8.76 3.91 3.45
C LYS A 84 -9.91 3.21 4.16
N ILE A 85 -9.63 2.20 4.98
CA ILE A 85 -10.65 1.43 5.70
C ILE A 85 -11.31 2.30 6.77
N THR A 86 -10.52 3.04 7.56
CA THR A 86 -11.05 3.92 8.61
C THR A 86 -12.00 4.98 8.05
N ALA A 87 -11.65 5.61 6.93
CA ALA A 87 -12.53 6.59 6.28
C ALA A 87 -13.91 6.01 5.91
N ARG A 88 -13.97 4.75 5.44
CA ARG A 88 -15.25 4.08 5.13
C ARG A 88 -16.08 3.78 6.38
N ILE A 89 -15.43 3.43 7.49
CA ILE A 89 -16.12 3.18 8.76
C ILE A 89 -16.74 4.48 9.27
N ASP A 90 -16.01 5.59 9.18
CA ASP A 90 -16.52 6.90 9.59
C ASP A 90 -17.69 7.34 8.71
N GLU A 91 -17.60 7.19 7.38
CA GLU A 91 -18.72 7.46 6.48
C GLU A 91 -19.96 6.61 6.81
N ALA A 92 -19.80 5.30 7.02
CA ALA A 92 -20.91 4.40 7.35
C ALA A 92 -21.52 4.70 8.72
N LYS A 93 -20.70 5.07 9.72
CA LYS A 93 -21.18 5.49 11.05
C LYS A 93 -21.97 6.80 10.95
N VAL A 94 -21.46 7.76 10.18
CA VAL A 94 -22.15 9.05 9.94
C VAL A 94 -23.48 8.81 9.24
N GLU A 95 -23.53 7.95 8.22
CA GLU A 95 -24.77 7.59 7.53
C GLU A 95 -25.77 6.94 8.49
N LYS A 96 -25.31 6.03 9.36
CA LYS A 96 -26.15 5.40 10.39
C LYS A 96 -26.73 6.45 11.35
N LEU A 97 -25.90 7.35 11.89
CA LEU A 97 -26.35 8.39 12.81
C LEU A 97 -27.36 9.35 12.15
N LEU A 98 -27.13 9.72 10.88
CA LEU A 98 -28.08 10.54 10.12
C LEU A 98 -29.41 9.79 9.88
N SER A 99 -29.38 8.48 9.67
CA SER A 99 -30.58 7.67 9.49
C SER A 99 -31.37 7.47 10.79
N GLU A 100 -30.69 7.29 11.93
CA GLU A 100 -31.30 7.11 13.25
C GLU A 100 -31.91 8.42 13.79
N HIS A 101 -31.34 9.57 13.45
CA HIS A 101 -31.80 10.89 13.92
C HIS A 101 -32.67 11.66 12.94
N HIS A 102 -33.28 11.00 11.94
CA HIS A 102 -34.18 11.67 11.01
C HIS A 102 -35.47 12.12 11.72
N PRO A 103 -35.67 13.43 11.98
CA PRO A 103 -36.74 13.94 12.86
C PRO A 103 -38.08 14.13 12.11
N LEU A 104 -38.40 13.27 11.14
CA LEU A 104 -39.62 13.36 10.31
C LEU A 104 -40.38 12.02 10.23
N LYS A 105 -40.50 11.33 11.37
CA LYS A 105 -41.59 10.39 11.61
C LYS A 105 -42.28 10.73 12.91
#